data_AF-A0A3D4XAV9-F1
#
_entry.id   AF-A0A3D4XAV9-F1
#
_cell.length_a   1.000
_cell.length_b   1.000
_cell.length_c   1.000
_cell.angle_alpha   90.00
_cell.angle_beta   90.00
_cell.angle_gamma   90.00
#
_symmetry.space_group_name_H-M   'P 1'
#
loop_
_entity.id
_entity.type
_entity.pdbx_description
1 polymer ?
#
loop_
_entity_poly.entity_id
_entity_poly.type
_entity_poly.pdbx_seq_one_letter_code
_entity_poly.pdbx_strand_id
1 'polypeptide(L)'
;PEFRLPKSILDRYKKKMLDLGIQIRPNTTIGGALTIEELFRDGYVGVFVGTGVWRPKTLGIHGETLANVHFGIDYLANPDAYSLGERVAVIGTGNVAMDVARTVLRKGAREVTLYAVGKSVTASSSEMSYAMLEGAEVVYGKAISAITPQGPVFKTVIFDEKDEAVGYEPEEEQVDADATIICISQGPKNKLILTTAGLQGSDEGLLITDDRHMTTREGVFAAGDVVHGPKTVVHAVEESKKAAAAMMDYMEKKHACNG
;
A
#
# COMPACT_ATOMS: atom_id res chain seq x y z
N PRO A 1 -0.75 6.82 -9.92
CA PRO A 1 -1.25 8.11 -10.48
C PRO A 1 -1.32 8.08 -12.01
N GLU A 2 -2.18 8.92 -12.61
CA GLU A 2 -2.44 8.90 -14.06
C GLU A 2 -1.22 9.32 -14.90
N PHE A 3 -0.35 10.17 -14.35
CA PHE A 3 0.91 10.58 -15.00
C PHE A 3 1.95 9.45 -15.11
N ARG A 4 1.80 8.36 -14.34
CA ARG A 4 2.62 7.15 -14.46
C ARG A 4 1.97 6.09 -15.33
N LEU A 5 0.67 5.88 -15.14
CA LEU A 5 -0.11 4.87 -15.85
C LEU A 5 -1.48 5.45 -16.22
N PRO A 6 -1.69 5.80 -17.50
CA PRO A 6 -2.98 6.30 -17.97
C PRO A 6 -4.12 5.33 -17.69
N LYS A 7 -5.26 5.85 -17.21
CA LYS A 7 -6.45 5.03 -16.91
C LYS A 7 -6.98 4.29 -18.15
N SER A 8 -6.81 4.87 -19.33
CA SER A 8 -7.20 4.27 -20.62
C SER A 8 -6.55 2.90 -20.88
N ILE A 9 -5.34 2.65 -20.34
CA ILE A 9 -4.70 1.34 -20.44
C ILE A 9 -5.47 0.31 -19.60
N LEU A 10 -5.86 0.68 -18.37
CA LEU A 10 -6.65 -0.18 -17.49
C LEU A 10 -8.04 -0.46 -18.08
N ASP A 11 -8.69 0.56 -18.64
CA ASP A 11 -10.00 0.42 -19.30
C ASP A 11 -9.96 -0.57 -20.47
N ARG A 12 -8.88 -0.53 -21.26
CA ARG A 12 -8.64 -1.48 -22.35
C ARG A 12 -8.53 -2.92 -21.84
N TYR A 13 -7.81 -3.16 -20.74
CA TYR A 13 -7.69 -4.50 -20.17
C TYR A 13 -8.99 -4.98 -19.52
N LYS A 14 -9.71 -4.08 -18.82
CA LYS A 14 -11.03 -4.37 -18.28
C LYS A 14 -11.98 -4.84 -19.38
N LYS A 15 -12.03 -4.13 -20.52
CA LYS A 15 -12.84 -4.52 -21.67
C LYS A 15 -12.50 -5.93 -22.16
N LYS A 16 -11.20 -6.22 -22.36
CA LYS A 16 -10.75 -7.56 -22.78
C LYS A 16 -11.16 -8.66 -21.80
N MET A 17 -11.09 -8.40 -20.50
CA MET A 17 -11.52 -9.38 -19.48
C MET A 17 -13.03 -9.65 -19.56
N LEU A 18 -13.84 -8.59 -19.73
CA LEU A 18 -15.29 -8.73 -19.92
C LEU A 18 -15.62 -9.50 -21.20
N ASP A 19 -14.91 -9.24 -22.31
CA ASP A 19 -15.07 -9.94 -23.58
C ASP A 19 -14.74 -11.45 -23.47
N LEU A 20 -13.91 -11.85 -22.49
CA LEU A 20 -13.62 -13.25 -22.15
C LEU A 20 -14.65 -13.90 -21.22
N GLY A 21 -15.70 -13.17 -20.83
CA GLY A 21 -16.76 -13.64 -19.93
C GLY A 21 -16.46 -13.48 -18.44
N ILE A 22 -15.34 -12.86 -18.07
CA ILE A 22 -15.00 -12.59 -16.66
C ILE A 22 -16.01 -11.59 -16.08
N GLN A 23 -16.64 -11.97 -14.97
CA GLN A 23 -17.55 -11.11 -14.24
C GLN A 23 -16.77 -10.24 -13.24
N ILE A 24 -16.99 -8.93 -13.26
CA ILE A 24 -16.34 -7.97 -12.35
C ILE A 24 -17.41 -7.30 -11.50
N ARG A 25 -17.35 -7.51 -10.18
CA ARG A 25 -18.26 -6.90 -9.21
C ARG A 25 -17.52 -5.83 -8.39
N PRO A 26 -17.54 -4.54 -8.80
CA PRO A 26 -16.89 -3.48 -8.05
C PRO A 26 -17.58 -3.22 -6.70
N ASN A 27 -16.96 -2.40 -5.85
CA ASN A 27 -17.51 -1.97 -4.55
C ASN A 27 -17.92 -3.14 -3.64
N THR A 28 -17.24 -4.28 -3.76
CA THR A 28 -17.52 -5.50 -3.01
C THR A 28 -16.28 -5.90 -2.23
N THR A 29 -16.44 -6.12 -0.92
CA THR A 29 -15.35 -6.52 -0.02
C THR A 29 -15.63 -7.88 0.57
N ILE A 30 -14.67 -8.81 0.45
CA ILE A 30 -14.71 -10.13 1.10
C ILE A 30 -14.14 -10.04 2.52
N GLY A 31 -14.74 -10.80 3.44
CA GLY A 31 -14.54 -10.75 4.88
C GLY A 31 -15.47 -9.78 5.62
N GLY A 32 -16.41 -9.14 4.91
CA GLY A 32 -17.45 -8.29 5.50
C GLY A 32 -18.80 -8.98 5.49
N ALA A 33 -19.74 -8.39 4.74
CA ALA A 33 -21.05 -9.00 4.49
C ALA A 33 -20.98 -10.25 3.61
N LEU A 34 -19.90 -10.42 2.85
CA LEU A 34 -19.59 -11.65 2.11
C LEU A 34 -18.27 -12.21 2.64
N THR A 35 -18.20 -13.52 2.86
CA THR A 35 -17.00 -14.23 3.30
C THR A 35 -16.56 -15.29 2.29
N ILE A 36 -15.34 -15.81 2.43
CA ILE A 36 -14.85 -16.90 1.57
C ILE A 36 -15.73 -18.15 1.73
N GLU A 37 -16.22 -18.42 2.94
CA GLU A 37 -17.07 -19.60 3.17
C GLU A 37 -18.43 -19.50 2.51
N GLU A 38 -18.95 -18.27 2.33
CA GLU A 38 -20.16 -18.06 1.56
C GLU A 38 -19.94 -18.28 0.07
N LEU A 39 -18.76 -17.95 -0.46
CA LEU A 39 -18.39 -18.32 -1.83
C LEU A 39 -18.39 -19.84 -1.98
N PHE A 40 -17.79 -20.58 -1.05
CA PHE A 40 -17.82 -22.03 -1.10
C PHE A 40 -19.24 -22.60 -0.96
N ARG A 41 -20.06 -22.04 -0.07
CA ARG A 41 -21.49 -22.40 0.07
C ARG A 41 -22.26 -22.22 -1.23
N ASP A 42 -21.93 -21.17 -1.99
CA ASP A 42 -22.58 -20.86 -3.27
C ASP A 42 -22.00 -21.66 -4.45
N GLY A 43 -21.10 -22.61 -4.20
CA GLY A 43 -20.62 -23.59 -5.19
C GLY A 43 -19.32 -23.22 -5.91
N TYR A 44 -18.60 -22.18 -5.46
CA TYR A 44 -17.30 -21.87 -6.03
C TYR A 44 -16.29 -22.99 -5.70
N VAL A 45 -15.59 -23.51 -6.71
CA VAL A 45 -14.68 -24.67 -6.54
C VAL A 45 -13.37 -24.28 -5.87
N GLY A 46 -12.86 -23.08 -6.18
CA GLY A 46 -11.65 -22.49 -5.62
C GLY A 46 -11.68 -20.97 -5.65
N VAL A 47 -10.88 -20.35 -4.78
CA VAL A 47 -10.81 -18.89 -4.59
C VAL A 47 -9.37 -18.43 -4.70
N PHE A 48 -9.12 -17.39 -5.50
CA PHE A 48 -7.82 -16.73 -5.58
C PHE A 48 -7.83 -15.39 -4.82
N VAL A 49 -6.87 -15.20 -3.91
CA VAL A 49 -6.70 -14.00 -3.12
C VAL A 49 -5.50 -13.21 -3.63
N GLY A 50 -5.78 -12.17 -4.39
CA GLY A 50 -4.79 -11.19 -4.88
C GLY A 50 -5.04 -9.80 -4.31
N THR A 51 -5.46 -9.70 -3.04
CA THR A 51 -5.93 -8.42 -2.46
C THR A 51 -4.81 -7.41 -2.23
N GLY A 52 -3.55 -7.80 -2.27
CA GLY A 52 -2.42 -6.93 -1.96
C GLY A 52 -2.40 -6.40 -0.52
N VAL A 53 -1.66 -5.30 -0.30
CA VAL A 53 -1.46 -4.67 1.01
C VAL A 53 -2.03 -3.23 1.02
N TRP A 54 -3.11 -3.02 1.78
CA TRP A 54 -3.89 -1.76 1.78
C TRP A 54 -4.12 -1.16 3.16
N ARG A 55 -3.48 -1.71 4.21
CA ARG A 55 -3.54 -1.14 5.54
C ARG A 55 -2.33 -0.22 5.71
N PRO A 56 -2.49 1.11 5.74
CA PRO A 56 -1.35 1.99 6.00
C PRO A 56 -0.73 1.66 7.37
N LYS A 57 0.59 1.77 7.48
CA LYS A 57 1.27 1.71 8.77
C LYS A 57 1.13 3.03 9.50
N THR A 58 0.78 2.96 10.78
CA THR A 58 0.72 4.09 11.70
C THR A 58 2.10 4.31 12.33
N LEU A 59 2.42 5.56 12.62
CA LEU A 59 3.58 5.97 13.41
C LEU A 59 3.39 5.67 14.90
N GLY A 60 2.14 5.66 15.40
CA GLY A 60 1.86 5.43 16.81
C GLY A 60 2.30 6.58 17.72
N ILE A 61 2.29 7.81 17.19
CA ILE A 61 2.72 9.03 17.87
C ILE A 61 1.53 9.93 18.21
N HIS A 62 1.79 10.91 19.08
CA HIS A 62 0.78 11.92 19.42
C HIS A 62 0.36 12.72 18.17
N GLY A 63 -0.93 13.00 18.05
CA GLY A 63 -1.51 13.83 16.99
C GLY A 63 -1.81 13.13 15.66
N GLU A 64 -1.49 11.84 15.53
CA GLU A 64 -1.76 11.08 14.29
C GLU A 64 -3.25 11.01 13.93
N THR A 65 -4.16 11.26 14.88
CA THR A 65 -5.61 11.27 14.69
C THR A 65 -6.20 12.62 14.29
N LEU A 66 -5.37 13.66 14.14
CA LEU A 66 -5.83 15.01 13.78
C LEU A 66 -6.43 15.02 12.36
N ALA A 67 -7.42 15.91 12.15
CA ALA A 67 -8.21 15.94 10.93
C ALA A 67 -7.41 16.26 9.66
N ASN A 68 -6.28 16.96 9.80
CA ASN A 68 -5.36 17.30 8.73
C ASN A 68 -4.20 16.30 8.57
N VAL A 69 -4.30 15.13 9.21
CA VAL A 69 -3.34 14.03 9.06
C VAL A 69 -3.96 12.94 8.21
N HIS A 70 -3.22 12.51 7.19
CA HIS A 70 -3.69 11.56 6.19
C HIS A 70 -2.65 10.48 5.91
N PHE A 71 -3.07 9.37 5.31
CA PHE A 71 -2.17 8.33 4.83
C PHE A 71 -2.03 8.41 3.31
N GLY A 72 -0.81 8.27 2.81
CA GLY A 72 -0.50 8.44 1.39
C GLY A 72 -1.28 7.49 0.48
N ILE A 73 -1.46 6.23 0.90
CA ILE A 73 -2.21 5.24 0.10
C ILE A 73 -3.70 5.61 -0.03
N ASP A 74 -4.30 6.15 1.03
CA ASP A 74 -5.70 6.57 1.04
C ASP A 74 -5.87 7.84 0.21
N TYR A 75 -4.95 8.80 0.36
CA TYR A 75 -4.92 10.01 -0.46
C TYR A 75 -4.83 9.69 -1.95
N LEU A 76 -3.89 8.82 -2.35
CA LEU A 76 -3.71 8.46 -3.76
C LEU A 76 -4.88 7.69 -4.37
N ALA A 77 -5.70 7.02 -3.55
CA ALA A 77 -6.91 6.35 -4.01
C ALA A 77 -7.95 7.34 -4.53
N ASN A 78 -8.12 8.49 -3.88
CA ASN A 78 -9.01 9.55 -4.34
C ASN A 78 -8.53 10.95 -3.90
N PRO A 79 -7.54 11.53 -4.59
CA PRO A 79 -6.97 12.83 -4.21
C PRO A 79 -7.99 13.98 -4.18
N ASP A 80 -9.05 13.88 -4.99
CA ASP A 80 -10.12 14.88 -5.10
C ASP A 80 -11.03 14.93 -3.85
N ALA A 81 -10.94 13.95 -2.95
CA ALA A 81 -11.68 13.94 -1.70
C ALA A 81 -10.99 14.74 -0.57
N TYR A 82 -9.80 15.29 -0.81
CA TYR A 82 -8.96 15.91 0.22
C TYR A 82 -8.78 17.41 -0.03
N SER A 83 -8.76 18.19 1.05
CA SER A 83 -8.43 19.62 1.03
C SER A 83 -7.20 19.85 1.91
N LEU A 84 -6.03 19.94 1.28
CA LEU A 84 -4.74 19.88 1.97
C LEU A 84 -4.13 21.25 2.34
N GLY A 85 -4.67 22.35 1.81
CA GLY A 85 -4.07 23.68 1.94
C GLY A 85 -2.89 23.90 0.97
N GLU A 86 -2.03 24.85 1.30
CA GLU A 86 -0.90 25.27 0.46
C GLU A 86 0.42 24.60 0.86
N ARG A 87 0.61 24.34 2.16
CA ARG A 87 1.82 23.72 2.74
C ARG A 87 1.56 22.29 3.18
N VAL A 88 2.24 21.32 2.56
CA VAL A 88 2.05 19.90 2.85
C VAL A 88 3.36 19.23 3.27
N ALA A 89 3.36 18.64 4.46
CA ALA A 89 4.46 17.81 4.92
C ALA A 89 4.20 16.33 4.57
N VAL A 90 5.15 15.67 3.89
CA VAL A 90 5.08 14.25 3.55
C VAL A 90 6.10 13.48 4.36
N ILE A 91 5.66 12.54 5.19
CA ILE A 91 6.53 11.75 6.06
C ILE A 91 6.95 10.48 5.35
N GLY A 92 8.22 10.42 4.92
CA GLY A 92 8.81 9.30 4.18
C GLY A 92 9.23 9.68 2.76
N THR A 93 10.08 8.84 2.17
CA THR A 93 10.74 9.10 0.87
C THR A 93 10.71 7.91 -0.10
N GLY A 94 9.77 6.99 0.08
CA GLY A 94 9.56 5.86 -0.82
C GLY A 94 8.75 6.21 -2.07
N ASN A 95 8.50 5.22 -2.94
CA ASN A 95 7.76 5.42 -4.19
C ASN A 95 6.36 6.04 -3.99
N VAL A 96 5.66 5.64 -2.93
CA VAL A 96 4.36 6.23 -2.56
C VAL A 96 4.51 7.70 -2.19
N ALA A 97 5.55 8.07 -1.44
CA ALA A 97 5.80 9.46 -1.06
C ALA A 97 6.08 10.34 -2.28
N MET A 98 6.81 9.84 -3.27
CA MET A 98 7.05 10.57 -4.54
C MET A 98 5.75 10.77 -5.34
N ASP A 99 4.91 9.74 -5.41
CA ASP A 99 3.60 9.83 -6.06
C ASP A 99 2.67 10.81 -5.33
N VAL A 100 2.68 10.80 -4.00
CA VAL A 100 1.95 11.77 -3.16
C VAL A 100 2.44 13.17 -3.47
N ALA A 101 3.74 13.44 -3.33
CA ALA A 101 4.29 14.79 -3.49
C ALA A 101 3.92 15.41 -4.85
N ARG A 102 4.12 14.66 -5.93
CA ARG A 102 3.76 15.10 -7.29
C ARG A 102 2.26 15.28 -7.47
N THR A 103 1.45 14.40 -6.88
CA THR A 103 -0.02 14.53 -6.95
C THR A 103 -0.49 15.77 -6.20
N VAL A 104 0.07 16.04 -5.02
CA VAL A 104 -0.24 17.21 -4.18
C VAL A 104 0.11 18.52 -4.90
N LEU A 105 1.31 18.61 -5.49
CA LEU A 105 1.74 19.75 -6.31
C LEU A 105 0.79 19.99 -7.49
N ARG A 106 0.43 18.94 -8.22
CA ARG A 106 -0.50 19.03 -9.36
C ARG A 106 -1.94 19.36 -8.96
N LYS A 107 -2.31 19.14 -7.69
CA LYS A 107 -3.60 19.53 -7.11
C LYS A 107 -3.60 20.97 -6.56
N GLY A 108 -2.48 21.69 -6.66
CA GLY A 108 -2.39 23.12 -6.41
C GLY A 108 -1.72 23.52 -5.10
N ALA A 109 -1.17 22.58 -4.32
CA ALA A 109 -0.32 22.95 -3.19
C ALA A 109 0.95 23.67 -3.68
N ARG A 110 1.44 24.62 -2.89
CA ARG A 110 2.58 25.48 -3.25
C ARG A 110 3.89 24.98 -2.68
N GLU A 111 3.85 24.46 -1.46
CA GLU A 111 5.02 24.02 -0.71
C GLU A 111 4.80 22.57 -0.30
N VAL A 112 5.64 21.67 -0.83
CA VAL A 112 5.55 20.24 -0.54
C VAL A 112 6.92 19.75 -0.13
N THR A 113 7.04 19.37 1.13
CA THR A 113 8.32 18.95 1.72
C THR A 113 8.23 17.51 2.18
N LEU A 114 9.12 16.68 1.64
CA LEU A 114 9.30 15.30 2.07
C LEU A 114 10.35 15.23 3.19
N TYR A 115 10.03 14.51 4.25
CA TYR A 115 10.92 14.33 5.40
C TYR A 115 11.46 12.91 5.44
N ALA A 116 12.78 12.79 5.50
CA ALA A 116 13.51 11.54 5.61
C ALA A 116 14.21 11.43 6.97
N VAL A 117 14.10 10.24 7.59
CA VAL A 117 14.87 9.93 8.80
C VAL A 117 16.36 9.80 8.50
N GLY A 118 16.71 9.16 7.37
CA GLY A 118 18.11 8.97 6.96
C GLY A 118 18.69 10.13 6.15
N LYS A 119 19.93 9.95 5.67
CA LYS A 119 20.60 10.86 4.71
C LYS A 119 20.34 10.52 3.23
N SER A 120 19.53 9.49 2.98
CA SER A 120 19.20 9.03 1.63
C SER A 120 17.70 8.81 1.48
N VAL A 121 17.25 8.83 0.22
CA VAL A 121 15.88 8.47 -0.15
C VAL A 121 15.79 6.99 -0.48
N THR A 122 14.64 6.37 -0.18
CA THR A 122 14.41 4.95 -0.51
C THR A 122 13.83 4.77 -1.92
N ALA A 123 13.22 5.81 -2.50
CA ALA A 123 12.80 5.82 -3.89
C ALA A 123 14.01 5.82 -4.84
N SER A 124 13.79 5.36 -6.08
CA SER A 124 14.81 5.46 -7.12
C SER A 124 15.18 6.92 -7.42
N SER A 125 16.44 7.15 -7.81
CA SER A 125 16.97 8.48 -8.13
C SER A 125 16.16 9.22 -9.21
N SER A 126 15.63 8.50 -10.20
CA SER A 126 14.75 9.07 -11.24
C SER A 126 13.44 9.61 -10.67
N GLU A 127 12.77 8.85 -9.81
CA GLU A 127 11.51 9.25 -9.17
C GLU A 127 11.68 10.45 -8.25
N MET A 128 12.77 10.48 -7.49
CA MET A 128 13.14 11.65 -6.69
C MET A 128 13.36 12.88 -7.59
N SER A 129 14.13 12.71 -8.67
CA SER A 129 14.41 13.79 -9.62
C SER A 129 13.14 14.38 -10.22
N TYR A 130 12.16 13.54 -10.58
CA TYR A 130 10.87 14.00 -11.08
C TYR A 130 10.07 14.78 -10.04
N ALA A 131 10.06 14.34 -8.78
CA ALA A 131 9.37 15.07 -7.72
C ALA A 131 10.00 16.44 -7.47
N MET A 132 11.33 16.51 -7.43
CA MET A 132 12.05 17.78 -7.26
C MET A 132 11.87 18.73 -8.44
N LEU A 133 11.88 18.22 -9.68
CA LEU A 133 11.62 19.02 -10.87
C LEU A 133 10.20 19.63 -10.89
N GLU A 134 9.23 18.98 -10.24
CA GLU A 134 7.87 19.51 -10.06
C GLU A 134 7.76 20.49 -8.88
N GLY A 135 8.83 20.68 -8.09
CA GLY A 135 8.90 21.66 -6.99
C GLY A 135 8.86 21.06 -5.58
N ALA A 136 8.97 19.73 -5.44
CA ALA A 136 9.04 19.11 -4.12
C ALA A 136 10.43 19.29 -3.48
N GLU A 137 10.46 19.56 -2.19
CA GLU A 137 11.70 19.64 -1.40
C GLU A 137 11.90 18.37 -0.56
N VAL A 138 13.16 18.06 -0.23
CA VAL A 138 13.48 16.92 0.64
C VAL A 138 14.36 17.40 1.78
N VAL A 139 13.92 17.15 3.01
CA VAL A 139 14.66 17.41 4.24
C VAL A 139 15.08 16.08 4.86
N TYR A 140 16.39 15.94 5.08
CA TYR A 140 17.00 14.73 5.63
C TYR A 140 17.27 14.84 7.12
N GLY A 141 17.50 13.69 7.77
CA GLY A 141 17.87 13.66 9.18
C GLY A 141 16.77 14.18 10.10
N LYS A 142 15.50 14.02 9.73
CA LYS A 142 14.35 14.46 10.54
C LYS A 142 13.49 13.26 10.91
N ALA A 143 13.42 12.97 12.20
CA ALA A 143 12.54 11.95 12.75
C ALA A 143 11.33 12.62 13.42
N ILE A 144 10.13 12.25 12.96
CA ILE A 144 8.90 12.81 13.51
C ILE A 144 8.65 12.27 14.92
N SER A 145 8.36 13.15 15.88
CA SER A 145 8.08 12.80 17.27
C SER A 145 6.60 12.98 17.65
N ALA A 146 5.94 13.97 17.05
CA ALA A 146 4.52 14.26 17.25
C ALA A 146 3.94 15.02 16.04
N ILE A 147 2.63 15.18 16.02
CA ILE A 147 1.92 16.10 15.13
C ILE A 147 1.04 17.01 15.98
N THR A 148 1.04 18.30 15.69
CA THR A 148 0.16 19.30 16.31
C THR A 148 -0.82 19.83 15.27
N PRO A 149 -1.85 20.60 15.64
CA PRO A 149 -2.70 21.28 14.66
C PRO A 149 -1.94 22.21 13.70
N GLN A 150 -0.74 22.66 14.07
CA GLN A 150 0.13 23.51 13.25
C GLN A 150 0.96 22.72 12.24
N GLY A 151 1.18 21.42 12.48
CA GLY A 151 1.99 20.57 11.59
C GLY A 151 2.86 19.56 12.37
N PRO A 152 3.79 18.88 11.70
CA PRO A 152 4.64 17.88 12.33
C PRO A 152 5.72 18.51 13.22
N VAL A 153 6.06 17.80 14.30
CA VAL A 153 7.18 18.11 15.19
C VAL A 153 8.28 17.08 14.96
N PHE A 154 9.50 17.55 14.73
CA PHE A 154 10.66 16.71 14.42
C PHE A 154 11.74 16.81 15.48
N LYS A 155 12.53 15.75 15.57
CA LYS A 155 13.88 15.76 16.14
C LYS A 155 14.91 15.59 15.05
N THR A 156 16.02 16.30 15.17
CA THR A 156 17.18 16.09 14.30
C THR A 156 17.87 14.78 14.67
N VAL A 157 18.13 13.94 13.67
CA VAL A 157 18.80 12.66 13.82
C VAL A 157 20.31 12.88 13.90
N ILE A 158 20.95 12.28 14.91
CA ILE A 158 22.40 12.25 15.04
C ILE A 158 22.89 10.97 14.35
N PHE A 159 23.80 11.13 13.40
CA PHE A 159 24.39 10.03 12.64
C PHE A 159 25.84 9.78 13.06
N ASP A 160 26.27 8.52 12.99
CA ASP A 160 27.68 8.16 13.10
C ASP A 160 28.44 8.28 11.77
N GLU A 161 29.71 7.85 11.75
CA GLU A 161 30.57 7.86 10.55
C GLU A 161 30.09 6.91 9.44
N LYS A 162 29.17 5.98 9.74
CA LYS A 162 28.57 5.04 8.79
C LYS A 162 27.18 5.47 8.32
N ASP A 163 26.76 6.69 8.66
CA ASP A 163 25.42 7.22 8.41
C ASP A 163 24.29 6.43 9.09
N GLU A 164 24.60 5.70 10.16
CA GLU A 164 23.61 5.04 11.00
C GLU A 164 23.08 5.99 12.08
N ALA A 165 21.77 5.95 12.34
CA ALA A 165 21.15 6.78 13.37
C ALA A 165 21.55 6.27 14.76
N VAL A 166 22.27 7.09 15.53
CA VAL A 166 22.75 6.74 16.88
C VAL A 166 22.04 7.49 18.00
N GLY A 167 21.22 8.48 17.65
CA GLY A 167 20.44 9.24 18.61
C GLY A 167 19.69 10.39 17.97
N TYR A 168 19.16 11.27 18.81
CA TYR A 168 18.44 12.46 18.41
C TYR A 168 18.93 13.66 19.21
N GLU A 169 18.95 14.83 18.58
CA GLU A 169 19.14 16.08 19.30
C GLU A 169 17.99 16.29 20.29
N PRO A 170 18.24 16.94 21.45
CA PRO A 170 17.23 17.12 22.48
C PRO A 170 16.16 18.13 22.08
N GLU A 171 16.48 19.04 21.16
CA GLU A 171 15.56 20.08 20.69
C GLU A 171 14.54 19.51 19.71
N GLU A 172 13.30 19.94 19.87
CA GLU A 172 12.20 19.63 18.96
C GLU A 172 11.91 20.85 18.07
N GLU A 173 11.67 20.58 16.79
CA GLU A 173 11.37 21.58 15.79
C GLU A 173 9.93 21.42 15.31
N GLN A 174 9.11 22.43 15.57
CA GLN A 174 7.77 22.53 14.96
C GLN A 174 7.93 23.04 13.52
N VAL A 175 7.37 22.30 12.57
CA VAL A 175 7.24 22.74 11.19
C VAL A 175 5.78 23.07 10.93
N ASP A 176 5.53 24.22 10.30
CA ASP A 176 4.19 24.63 9.89
C ASP A 176 3.76 23.89 8.62
N ALA A 177 2.62 23.20 8.68
CA ALA A 177 2.01 22.52 7.55
C ALA A 177 0.50 22.51 7.69
N ASP A 178 -0.20 22.84 6.61
CA ASP A 178 -1.67 22.81 6.59
C ASP A 178 -2.18 21.35 6.64
N ALA A 179 -1.43 20.42 6.04
CA ALA A 179 -1.67 18.98 6.12
C ALA A 179 -0.38 18.15 6.24
N THR A 180 -0.48 17.02 6.94
CA THR A 180 0.59 16.01 7.05
C THR A 180 0.16 14.69 6.41
N ILE A 181 0.95 14.16 5.48
CA ILE A 181 0.67 12.87 4.82
C ILE A 181 1.73 11.84 5.18
N ILE A 182 1.31 10.76 5.82
CA ILE A 182 2.15 9.67 6.29
C ILE A 182 2.34 8.61 5.20
N CYS A 183 3.60 8.35 4.83
CA CYS A 183 4.01 7.45 3.74
C CYS A 183 5.04 6.39 4.20
N ILE A 184 4.88 5.82 5.40
CA ILE A 184 5.85 4.91 6.04
C ILE A 184 5.56 3.41 5.83
N SER A 185 5.08 3.04 4.64
CA SER A 185 4.70 1.67 4.24
C SER A 185 3.25 1.26 4.56
N GLN A 186 2.91 0.05 4.15
CA GLN A 186 1.58 -0.55 4.18
C GLN A 186 1.70 -2.06 4.46
N GLY A 187 0.63 -2.65 4.99
CA GLY A 187 0.51 -4.07 5.28
C GLY A 187 -0.82 -4.65 4.82
N PRO A 188 -0.99 -5.97 4.95
CA PRO A 188 -2.22 -6.65 4.59
C PRO A 188 -3.34 -6.29 5.57
N LYS A 189 -4.59 -6.36 5.08
CA LYS A 189 -5.78 -6.32 5.95
C LYS A 189 -5.99 -7.72 6.50
N ASN A 190 -6.30 -7.82 7.79
CA ASN A 190 -6.50 -9.10 8.48
C ASN A 190 -7.91 -9.69 8.32
N LYS A 191 -8.81 -8.99 7.62
CA LYS A 191 -10.24 -9.34 7.58
C LYS A 191 -10.48 -10.76 7.07
N LEU A 192 -9.78 -11.18 6.02
CA LEU A 192 -9.91 -12.53 5.47
C LEU A 192 -9.50 -13.60 6.48
N ILE A 193 -8.40 -13.39 7.20
CA ILE A 193 -7.91 -14.30 8.25
C ILE A 193 -8.95 -14.41 9.38
N LEU A 194 -9.50 -13.28 9.82
CA LEU A 194 -10.48 -13.25 10.91
C LEU A 194 -11.82 -13.90 10.57
N THR A 195 -12.19 -13.97 9.29
CA THR A 195 -13.51 -14.46 8.85
C THR A 195 -13.48 -15.78 8.09
N THR A 196 -12.31 -16.39 7.92
CA THR A 196 -12.16 -17.63 7.13
C THR A 196 -11.48 -18.68 8.00
N ALA A 197 -12.22 -19.72 8.35
CA ALA A 197 -11.71 -20.76 9.23
C ALA A 197 -10.55 -21.50 8.55
N GLY A 198 -9.44 -21.69 9.28
CA GLY A 198 -8.25 -22.37 8.75
C GLY A 198 -7.37 -21.51 7.83
N LEU A 199 -7.73 -20.25 7.55
CA LEU A 199 -6.84 -19.32 6.83
C LEU A 199 -5.90 -18.64 7.84
N GLN A 200 -4.59 -18.78 7.63
CA GLN A 200 -3.55 -18.24 8.52
C GLN A 200 -2.71 -17.20 7.80
N GLY A 201 -2.17 -16.27 8.58
CA GLY A 201 -1.14 -15.35 8.15
C GLY A 201 0.09 -15.42 9.04
N SER A 202 1.21 -14.90 8.55
CA SER A 202 2.42 -14.69 9.33
C SER A 202 2.20 -13.64 10.43
N ASP A 203 3.22 -13.40 11.26
CA ASP A 203 3.20 -12.34 12.28
C ASP A 203 2.99 -10.94 11.68
N GLU A 204 3.37 -10.75 10.41
CA GLU A 204 3.15 -9.52 9.65
C GLU A 204 1.75 -9.44 9.02
N GLY A 205 0.96 -10.52 9.12
CA GLY A 205 -0.39 -10.67 8.58
C GLY A 205 -0.44 -11.09 7.11
N LEU A 206 0.69 -11.44 6.49
CA LEU A 206 0.77 -11.94 5.12
C LEU A 206 0.23 -13.37 5.05
N LEU A 207 -0.54 -13.72 4.02
CA LEU A 207 -1.11 -15.06 3.89
C LEU A 207 -0.01 -16.11 3.70
N ILE A 208 -0.09 -17.18 4.48
CA ILE A 208 0.84 -18.31 4.38
C ILE A 208 0.38 -19.21 3.23
N THR A 209 1.31 -19.54 2.33
CA THR A 209 1.07 -20.47 1.21
C THR A 209 2.13 -21.56 1.12
N ASP A 210 1.78 -22.69 0.50
CA ASP A 210 2.74 -23.69 0.04
C ASP A 210 3.45 -23.27 -1.26
N ASP A 211 4.34 -24.12 -1.77
CA ASP A 211 5.09 -23.91 -3.03
C ASP A 211 4.18 -23.86 -4.28
N ARG A 212 2.90 -24.26 -4.13
CA ARG A 212 1.88 -24.22 -5.18
C ARG A 212 0.91 -23.06 -5.00
N HIS A 213 1.22 -22.12 -4.11
CA HIS A 213 0.40 -20.96 -3.77
C HIS A 213 -0.95 -21.28 -3.12
N MET A 214 -1.16 -22.50 -2.64
CA MET A 214 -2.33 -22.85 -1.85
C MET A 214 -2.14 -22.36 -0.43
N THR A 215 -3.13 -21.66 0.11
CA THR A 215 -3.08 -21.18 1.49
C THR A 215 -3.30 -22.32 2.47
N THR A 216 -3.19 -22.04 3.77
CA THR A 216 -3.57 -23.00 4.83
C THR A 216 -5.05 -23.40 4.80
N ARG A 217 -5.91 -22.68 4.06
CA ARG A 217 -7.28 -23.07 3.77
C ARG A 217 -7.35 -23.75 2.40
N GLU A 218 -7.66 -25.04 2.40
CA GLU A 218 -7.79 -25.82 1.17
C GLU A 218 -8.78 -25.18 0.18
N GLY A 219 -8.41 -25.15 -1.10
CA GLY A 219 -9.20 -24.53 -2.17
C GLY A 219 -9.07 -23.01 -2.24
N VAL A 220 -8.34 -22.39 -1.31
CA VAL A 220 -7.98 -20.96 -1.36
C VAL A 220 -6.52 -20.83 -1.75
N PHE A 221 -6.25 -20.09 -2.81
CA PHE A 221 -4.92 -19.78 -3.33
C PHE A 221 -4.63 -18.29 -3.14
N ALA A 222 -3.36 -17.91 -3.00
CA ALA A 222 -2.98 -16.50 -2.86
C ALA A 222 -1.64 -16.22 -3.55
N ALA A 223 -1.50 -15.05 -4.14
CA ALA A 223 -0.24 -14.59 -4.71
C ALA A 223 -0.15 -13.06 -4.75
N GLY A 224 1.06 -12.56 -5.04
CA GLY A 224 1.38 -11.13 -5.05
C GLY A 224 1.59 -10.57 -3.66
N ASP A 225 1.35 -9.27 -3.49
CA ASP A 225 1.77 -8.56 -2.28
C ASP A 225 1.13 -9.06 -0.98
N VAL A 226 -0.04 -9.71 -1.06
CA VAL A 226 -0.71 -10.28 0.12
C VAL A 226 0.06 -11.46 0.73
N VAL A 227 0.99 -12.06 -0.02
CA VAL A 227 1.87 -13.16 0.41
C VAL A 227 3.29 -12.65 0.67
N HIS A 228 3.83 -11.81 -0.21
CA HIS A 228 5.26 -11.44 -0.21
C HIS A 228 5.56 -10.01 0.29
N GLY A 229 4.52 -9.27 0.69
CA GLY A 229 4.61 -7.83 0.91
C GLY A 229 4.76 -7.05 -0.40
N PRO A 230 4.87 -5.71 -0.34
CA PRO A 230 4.89 -4.88 -1.55
C PRO A 230 6.13 -5.17 -2.41
N LYS A 231 5.91 -5.72 -3.61
CA LYS A 231 6.94 -6.01 -4.63
C LYS A 231 6.61 -5.29 -5.94
N THR A 232 7.27 -5.68 -7.05
CA THR A 232 6.99 -5.12 -8.37
C THR A 232 5.78 -5.79 -9.02
N VAL A 233 5.09 -5.06 -9.90
CA VAL A 233 3.96 -5.61 -10.68
C VAL A 233 4.36 -6.85 -11.48
N VAL A 234 5.58 -6.89 -12.01
CA VAL A 234 6.10 -8.04 -12.77
C VAL A 234 6.17 -9.28 -11.89
N HIS A 235 6.69 -9.16 -10.67
CA HIS A 235 6.76 -10.26 -9.73
C HIS A 235 5.35 -10.77 -9.33
N ALA A 236 4.41 -9.85 -9.07
CA ALA A 236 3.03 -10.23 -8.75
C ALA A 236 2.36 -11.01 -9.90
N VAL A 237 2.59 -10.62 -11.16
CA VAL A 237 2.06 -11.33 -12.34
C VAL A 237 2.71 -12.70 -12.51
N GLU A 238 4.02 -12.81 -12.29
CA GLU A 238 4.74 -14.09 -12.37
C GLU A 238 4.15 -15.12 -11.39
N GLU A 239 4.02 -14.75 -10.12
CA GLU A 239 3.49 -15.62 -9.07
C GLU A 239 2.02 -15.97 -9.31
N SER A 240 1.22 -15.01 -9.78
CA SER A 240 -0.19 -15.26 -10.11
C SER A 240 -0.37 -16.27 -11.24
N LYS A 241 0.58 -16.36 -12.19
CA LYS A 241 0.55 -17.40 -13.23
C LYS A 241 0.80 -18.79 -12.66
N LYS A 242 1.74 -18.92 -11.72
CA LYS A 242 2.03 -20.19 -11.03
C LYS A 242 0.82 -20.64 -10.20
N ALA A 243 0.22 -19.70 -9.45
CA ALA A 243 -0.99 -19.96 -8.67
C ALA A 243 -2.18 -20.37 -9.56
N ALA A 244 -2.37 -19.72 -10.72
CA ALA A 244 -3.42 -20.09 -11.66
C ALA A 244 -3.26 -21.52 -12.20
N ALA A 245 -2.03 -21.95 -12.51
CA ALA A 245 -1.76 -23.32 -12.93
C ALA A 245 -2.10 -24.34 -11.82
N ALA A 246 -1.67 -24.07 -10.58
CA ALA A 246 -2.00 -24.93 -9.45
C ALA A 246 -3.50 -25.00 -9.15
N MET A 247 -4.20 -23.87 -9.31
CA MET A 247 -5.65 -23.81 -9.11
C MET A 247 -6.40 -24.58 -10.19
N MET A 248 -5.95 -24.55 -11.46
CA MET A 248 -6.51 -25.39 -12.53
C MET A 248 -6.39 -26.88 -12.19
N ASP A 249 -5.18 -27.34 -11.82
CA ASP A 249 -4.96 -28.73 -11.41
C ASP A 249 -5.86 -29.15 -10.23
N TYR A 250 -6.05 -28.26 -9.25
CA TYR A 250 -6.92 -28.51 -8.09
C TYR A 250 -8.38 -28.69 -8.51
N MET A 251 -8.88 -27.79 -9.38
CA MET A 251 -10.26 -27.83 -9.85
C MET A 251 -10.52 -29.10 -10.68
N GLU A 252 -9.61 -29.48 -11.58
CA GLU A 252 -9.72 -30.71 -12.38
C GLU A 252 -9.83 -31.96 -11.52
N LYS A 253 -8.96 -32.10 -10.50
CA LYS A 253 -9.01 -33.23 -9.56
C LYS A 253 -10.30 -33.27 -8.77
N LYS A 254 -10.80 -32.12 -8.33
CA LYS A 254 -12.05 -32.03 -7.55
C LYS A 254 -13.26 -32.38 -8.41
N HIS A 255 -13.27 -31.99 -9.69
CA HIS A 255 -14.29 -32.43 -10.65
C HIS A 255 -14.24 -33.93 -10.90
N ALA A 256 -13.05 -34.52 -11.05
CA ALA A 256 -12.88 -35.96 -11.26
C ALA A 256 -13.28 -36.81 -10.04
N CYS A 257 -13.17 -36.28 -8.81
CA CYS A 257 -13.61 -36.98 -7.60
C CYS A 257 -15.12 -36.84 -7.31
N ASN A 258 -15.79 -35.84 -7.90
CA ASN A 258 -17.22 -35.56 -7.67
C ASN A 258 -18.14 -36.05 -8.80
N GLY A 259 -17.60 -36.60 -9.89
CA GLY A 259 -18.33 -37.20 -11.00
C GLY A 259 -18.23 -38.73 -10.97
#